data_AF-A0A1F3Y5E5-F1
#
_entry.id   AF-A0A1F3Y5E5-F1
#
_cell.length_a   1.000
_cell.length_b   1.000
_cell.length_c   1.000
_cell.angle_alpha   90.00
_cell.angle_beta   90.00
_cell.angle_gamma   90.00
#
_symmetry.space_group_name_H-M   'P 1'
#
loop_
_entity.id
_entity.type
_entity.pdbx_description
1 polymer ?
#
loop_
_entity_poly.entity_id
_entity_poly.type
_entity_poly.pdbx_seq_one_letter_code
_entity_poly.pdbx_strand_id
1 'polypeptide(L)'
;MKYLRSLSDSELLSQTQLLVARERKLTAELLWHLREVEHRRLYAEEGFSSLFDYVTRGLGYAEGSADRRISAMRLLKELPGIEPALKSGELSLSNASALQHFFKSEQKNRGKTYSPVARKNS
;
A
#
# COMPACT_ATOMS: atom_id res chain seq x y z
N MET A 1 -13.98 9.48 25.88
CA MET A 1 -14.79 8.39 25.28
C MET A 1 -15.84 7.83 26.26
N LYS A 2 -16.62 8.67 26.98
CA LYS A 2 -17.66 8.16 27.90
C LYS A 2 -18.91 7.62 27.18
N TYR A 3 -19.13 8.04 25.92
CA TYR A 3 -20.29 7.66 25.12
C TYR A 3 -20.30 6.19 24.66
N LEU A 4 -19.14 5.52 24.60
CA LEU A 4 -19.10 4.11 24.18
C LEU A 4 -19.79 3.18 25.18
N ARG A 5 -19.76 3.54 26.47
CA ARG A 5 -20.38 2.76 27.57
C ARG A 5 -21.91 2.86 27.59
N SER A 6 -22.49 3.80 26.85
CA SER A 6 -23.94 3.99 26.74
C SER A 6 -24.55 3.41 25.47
N LEU A 7 -23.73 2.83 24.58
CA LEU A 7 -24.22 2.14 23.38
C LEU A 7 -24.63 0.71 23.76
N SER A 8 -25.67 0.20 23.10
CA SER A 8 -25.92 -1.23 23.08
C SER A 8 -24.83 -1.98 22.29
N ASP A 9 -24.71 -3.29 22.51
CA ASP A 9 -23.73 -4.12 21.81
C ASP A 9 -23.90 -4.07 20.28
N SER A 10 -25.15 -4.07 19.79
CA SER A 10 -25.43 -3.99 18.35
C SER A 10 -25.05 -2.64 17.75
N GLU A 11 -25.32 -1.54 18.47
CA GLU A 11 -24.91 -0.19 18.05
C GLU A 11 -23.39 -0.05 18.04
N LEU A 12 -22.70 -0.57 19.06
CA LEU A 12 -21.24 -0.54 19.13
C LEU A 12 -20.61 -1.32 17.96
N LEU A 13 -21.10 -2.53 17.66
CA LEU A 13 -20.62 -3.34 16.54
C LEU A 13 -20.91 -2.65 15.19
N SER A 14 -22.12 -2.12 15.00
CA SER A 14 -22.50 -1.41 13.77
C SER A 14 -21.63 -0.16 13.54
N GLN A 15 -21.45 0.66 14.58
CA GLN A 15 -20.59 1.85 14.49
C GLN A 15 -19.13 1.47 14.21
N THR A 16 -18.65 0.39 14.80
CA THR A 16 -17.28 -0.11 14.54
C THR A 16 -17.11 -0.52 13.09
N GLN A 17 -18.08 -1.22 12.49
CA GLN A 17 -18.06 -1.57 11.07
C GLN A 17 -18.06 -0.33 10.16
N LEU A 18 -18.85 0.69 10.51
CA LEU A 18 -18.86 1.97 9.79
C LEU A 18 -17.50 2.69 9.88
N LEU A 19 -16.85 2.65 11.04
CA LEU A 19 -15.52 3.22 11.23
C LEU A 19 -14.48 2.49 10.37
N VAL A 20 -14.53 1.16 10.29
CA VAL A 20 -13.66 0.38 9.39
C VAL A 20 -13.88 0.77 7.93
N ALA A 21 -15.13 0.92 7.49
CA ALA A 21 -15.43 1.35 6.12
C ALA A 21 -14.90 2.76 5.83
N ARG A 22 -14.97 3.68 6.80
CA ARG A 22 -14.39 5.03 6.69
C ARG A 22 -12.86 4.98 6.66
N GLU A 23 -12.24 4.16 7.50
CA GLU A 23 -10.79 3.95 7.53
C GLU A 23 -10.26 3.48 6.17
N ARG A 24 -10.96 2.53 5.51
CA ARG A 24 -10.61 2.05 4.16
C ARG A 24 -10.66 3.18 3.12
N LYS A 25 -11.70 4.01 3.15
CA LYS A 25 -11.83 5.18 2.26
C LYS A 25 -10.71 6.20 2.48
N LEU A 26 -10.46 6.57 3.74
CA LEU A 26 -9.37 7.48 4.11
C LEU A 26 -8.00 6.91 3.71
N THR A 27 -7.83 5.60 3.84
CA THR A 27 -6.60 4.94 3.39
C THR A 27 -6.41 5.08 1.87
N ALA A 28 -7.45 4.85 1.07
CA ALA A 28 -7.37 5.03 -0.38
C ALA A 28 -7.02 6.49 -0.76
N GLU A 29 -7.63 7.47 -0.09
CA GLU A 29 -7.30 8.89 -0.27
C GLU A 29 -5.84 9.20 0.10
N LEU A 30 -5.34 8.64 1.21
CA LEU A 30 -3.94 8.75 1.61
C LEU A 30 -3.00 8.20 0.52
N LEU A 31 -3.33 7.07 -0.12
CA LEU A 31 -2.50 6.51 -1.19
C LEU A 31 -2.39 7.46 -2.39
N TRP A 32 -3.48 8.13 -2.75
CA TRP A 32 -3.45 9.16 -3.80
C TRP A 32 -2.58 10.37 -3.42
N HIS A 33 -2.64 10.81 -2.17
CA HIS A 33 -1.77 11.89 -1.69
C HIS A 33 -0.30 11.46 -1.71
N LEU A 34 0.02 10.24 -1.27
CA LEU A 34 1.38 9.71 -1.33
C LEU A 34 1.89 9.60 -2.77
N ARG A 35 1.02 9.23 -3.71
CA ARG A 35 1.36 9.23 -5.15
C ARG A 35 1.71 10.63 -5.64
N GLU A 36 0.91 11.63 -5.26
CA GLU A 36 1.15 13.01 -5.68
C GLU A 36 2.42 13.60 -5.04
N VAL A 37 2.67 13.28 -3.76
CA VAL A 37 3.93 13.59 -3.07
C VAL A 37 5.12 12.94 -3.77
N GLU A 38 5.01 11.68 -4.21
CA GLU A 38 6.07 10.99 -4.97
C GLU A 38 6.29 11.68 -6.33
N HIS A 39 5.20 12.00 -7.04
CA HIS A 39 5.22 12.59 -8.37
C HIS A 39 5.87 13.98 -8.39
N ARG A 40 5.46 14.84 -7.45
CA ARG A 40 6.01 16.19 -7.28
C ARG A 40 7.34 16.21 -6.53
N ARG A 41 7.79 15.07 -6.01
CA ARG A 41 8.99 14.92 -5.18
C ARG A 41 9.01 15.84 -3.95
N LEU A 42 7.83 16.13 -3.37
CA LEU A 42 7.71 17.00 -2.19
C LEU A 42 8.49 16.46 -0.99
N TYR A 43 8.66 15.14 -0.89
CA TYR A 43 9.52 14.54 0.14
C TYR A 43 10.97 15.06 0.07
N ALA A 44 11.49 15.36 -1.12
CA ALA A 44 12.84 15.87 -1.30
C ALA A 44 12.93 17.36 -0.94
N GLU A 45 11.90 18.15 -1.27
CA GLU A 45 11.79 19.56 -0.87
C GLU A 45 11.75 19.72 0.66
N GLU A 46 11.10 18.78 1.34
CA GLU A 46 11.04 18.70 2.81
C GLU A 46 12.29 18.04 3.43
N GLY A 47 13.32 17.73 2.64
CA GLY A 47 14.63 17.25 3.15
C GLY A 47 14.73 15.75 3.42
N PHE A 48 13.77 14.94 2.96
CA PHE A 48 13.83 13.48 3.08
C PHE A 48 14.57 12.83 1.92
N SER A 49 15.31 11.77 2.21
CA SER A 49 16.14 11.06 1.22
C SER A 49 15.33 10.23 0.21
N SER A 50 14.08 9.89 0.55
CA SER A 50 13.18 9.12 -0.30
C SER A 50 11.73 9.26 0.18
N LEU A 51 10.77 8.81 -0.64
CA LEU A 51 9.39 8.69 -0.20
C LEU A 51 9.25 7.76 1.02
N PHE A 52 10.04 6.69 1.09
CA PHE A 52 10.03 5.78 2.23
C PHE A 52 10.47 6.49 3.52
N ASP A 53 11.58 7.23 3.45
CA ASP A 53 12.10 8.05 4.54
C ASP A 53 11.09 9.10 5.01
N TYR A 54 10.37 9.74 4.08
CA TYR A 54 9.27 10.65 4.41
C TYR A 54 8.10 9.94 5.10
N VAL A 55 7.65 8.79 4.60
CA VAL A 55 6.52 8.07 5.20
C VAL A 55 6.90 7.51 6.58
N THR A 56 8.15 7.11 6.81
CA THR A 56 8.59 6.61 8.11
C THR A 56 8.91 7.73 9.10
N ARG A 57 9.83 8.64 8.77
CA ARG A 57 10.28 9.71 9.68
C ARG A 57 9.39 10.94 9.66
N GLY A 58 8.86 11.32 8.49
CA GLY A 58 8.00 12.48 8.34
C GLY A 58 6.57 12.23 8.81
N LEU A 59 5.98 11.09 8.44
CA LEU A 59 4.60 10.72 8.80
C LEU A 59 4.49 9.75 9.98
N GLY A 60 5.61 9.26 10.52
CA GLY A 60 5.64 8.44 11.73
C GLY A 60 5.20 6.99 11.56
N TYR A 61 5.12 6.47 10.32
CA TYR A 61 4.78 5.06 10.11
C TYR A 61 5.95 4.14 10.44
N ALA A 62 5.65 3.02 11.10
CA ALA A 62 6.59 1.89 11.17
C ALA A 62 6.92 1.38 9.75
N GLU A 63 8.14 0.87 9.55
CA GLU A 63 8.66 0.47 8.24
C GLU A 63 7.72 -0.46 7.46
N GLY A 64 7.22 -1.53 8.09
CA GLY A 64 6.28 -2.44 7.43
C GLY A 64 4.94 -1.79 7.04
N SER A 65 4.50 -0.77 7.80
CA SER A 65 3.33 0.03 7.46
C SER A 65 3.58 1.00 6.32
N ALA A 66 4.81 1.54 6.23
CA ALA A 66 5.24 2.39 5.13
C ALA A 66 5.37 1.58 3.83
N ASP A 67 6.03 0.41 3.87
CA ASP A 67 6.19 -0.46 2.69
C ASP A 67 4.84 -0.86 2.09
N ARG A 68 3.89 -1.31 2.92
CA ARG A 68 2.54 -1.68 2.44
C ARG A 68 1.83 -0.52 1.76
N ARG A 69 1.91 0.69 2.31
CA ARG A 69 1.28 1.90 1.73
C ARG A 69 1.94 2.28 0.41
N ILE A 70 3.27 2.31 0.38
CA ILE A 70 4.01 2.66 -0.84
C ILE A 70 3.78 1.62 -1.93
N SER A 71 3.79 0.33 -1.59
CA SER A 71 3.52 -0.76 -2.53
C SER A 71 2.09 -0.74 -3.05
N ALA A 72 1.09 -0.54 -2.18
CA ALA A 72 -0.30 -0.39 -2.59
C ALA A 72 -0.53 0.86 -3.45
N MET A 73 0.12 1.98 -3.13
CA MET A 73 0.10 3.20 -3.95
C MET A 73 0.68 2.97 -5.35
N ARG A 74 1.79 2.23 -5.44
CA ARG A 74 2.39 1.87 -6.73
C ARG A 74 1.51 0.94 -7.55
N LEU A 75 0.89 -0.07 -6.91
CA LEU A 75 -0.09 -0.92 -7.57
C LEU A 75 -1.30 -0.11 -8.07
N LEU A 76 -1.79 0.84 -7.28
CA LEU A 76 -2.89 1.72 -7.66
C LEU A 76 -2.53 2.61 -8.86
N LYS A 77 -1.28 3.08 -8.94
CA LYS A 77 -0.76 3.82 -10.10
C LYS A 77 -0.71 2.94 -11.36
N GLU A 78 -0.32 1.67 -11.23
CA GLU A 78 -0.24 0.72 -12.35
C GLU A 78 -1.63 0.22 -12.79
N LEU A 79 -2.54 0.02 -11.84
CA LEU A 79 -3.88 -0.52 -12.03
C LEU A 79 -4.93 0.34 -11.30
N PRO A 80 -5.33 1.51 -11.83
CA PRO A 80 -6.30 2.40 -11.17
C PRO A 80 -7.64 1.73 -10.82
N GLY A 81 -8.02 0.68 -11.56
CA GLY A 81 -9.24 -0.08 -11.33
C GLY A 81 -9.32 -0.84 -10.00
N ILE A 82 -8.24 -0.91 -9.21
CA ILE A 82 -8.27 -1.55 -7.88
C ILE A 82 -8.81 -0.64 -6.76
N GLU A 83 -8.97 0.66 -7.03
CA GLU A 83 -9.43 1.62 -6.02
C GLU A 83 -10.78 1.24 -5.38
N PRO A 84 -11.81 0.82 -6.15
CA PRO A 84 -13.08 0.40 -5.56
C PRO A 84 -12.90 -0.80 -4.62
N ALA A 85 -12.04 -1.75 -4.96
CA ALA A 85 -11.75 -2.93 -4.15
C ALA A 85 -11.02 -2.58 -2.83
N LEU A 86 -10.14 -1.57 -2.84
CA LEU A 86 -9.52 -1.04 -1.62
C LEU A 86 -10.57 -0.34 -0.74
N LYS A 87 -11.46 0.47 -1.34
CA LYS A 87 -12.51 1.21 -0.63
C LYS A 87 -13.59 0.29 -0.04
N SER A 88 -13.98 -0.78 -0.73
CA SER A 88 -14.91 -1.80 -0.20
C SER A 88 -14.22 -2.72 0.82
N GLY A 89 -12.91 -2.91 0.69
CA GLY A 89 -12.10 -3.82 1.51
C GLY A 89 -12.02 -5.24 0.94
N GLU A 90 -12.50 -5.47 -0.27
CA GLU A 90 -12.25 -6.69 -1.05
C GLU A 90 -10.75 -6.91 -1.28
N LEU A 91 -9.99 -5.82 -1.39
CA LEU A 91 -8.54 -5.83 -1.42
C LEU A 91 -7.97 -5.15 -0.18
N SER A 92 -7.18 -5.89 0.61
CA SER A 92 -6.47 -5.32 1.75
C SER A 92 -5.14 -4.68 1.32
N LEU A 93 -4.60 -3.74 2.13
CA LEU A 93 -3.27 -3.17 1.89
C LEU A 93 -2.16 -4.24 1.84
N SER A 94 -2.25 -5.26 2.69
CA SER A 94 -1.28 -6.35 2.72
C SER A 94 -1.31 -7.16 1.43
N ASN A 95 -2.51 -7.48 0.92
CA ASN A 95 -2.67 -8.20 -0.33
C ASN A 95 -2.22 -7.35 -1.53
N ALA A 96 -2.59 -6.07 -1.56
CA ALA A 96 -2.12 -5.14 -2.58
C ALA A 96 -0.58 -5.05 -2.60
N SER A 97 0.05 -4.97 -1.42
CA SER A 97 1.50 -4.97 -1.29
C SER A 97 2.12 -6.27 -1.81
N ALA A 98 1.55 -7.44 -1.47
CA ALA A 98 2.04 -8.73 -1.93
C ALA A 98 1.93 -8.88 -3.45
N LEU A 99 0.82 -8.45 -4.04
CA LEU A 99 0.61 -8.43 -5.49
C LEU A 99 1.65 -7.54 -6.20
N GLN A 100 1.93 -6.35 -5.67
CA GLN A 100 2.94 -5.47 -6.25
C GLN A 100 4.34 -6.09 -6.22
N HIS A 101 4.71 -6.69 -5.08
CA HIS A 101 6.01 -7.37 -4.96
C HIS A 101 6.10 -8.56 -5.92
N PHE A 102 5.02 -9.32 -6.09
CA PHE A 102 4.94 -10.41 -7.06
C PHE A 102 5.11 -9.92 -8.50
N PHE A 103 4.38 -8.89 -8.94
CA PHE A 103 4.54 -8.33 -10.29
C PHE A 103 5.96 -7.80 -10.53
N LYS A 104 6.59 -7.21 -9.52
CA LYS A 104 7.99 -6.75 -9.60
C LYS A 104 8.97 -7.92 -9.72
N SER A 105 8.77 -9.01 -8.99
CA SER A 105 9.63 -10.20 -9.11
C SER A 105 9.48 -10.92 -10.45
N GLU A 106 8.26 -11.01 -10.97
CA GLU A 106 7.98 -11.65 -12.26
C GLU A 106 8.64 -10.90 -13.42
N GLN A 107 8.59 -9.57 -13.42
CA GLN A 107 9.29 -8.75 -14.42
C GLN A 107 10.81 -8.97 -14.37
N LYS A 108 11.39 -9.06 -13.17
CA LYS A 108 12.82 -9.34 -12.98
C LYS A 108 13.23 -10.73 -13.47
N ASN A 109 12.34 -11.73 -13.32
CA ASN A 109 12.60 -13.10 -13.74
C ASN A 109 12.47 -13.29 -15.26
N ARG A 110 11.54 -12.58 -15.92
CA ARG A 110 11.42 -12.61 -17.40
C ARG A 110 12.64 -12.02 -18.12
N GLY A 111 13.38 -11.10 -17.48
CA GLY A 111 14.65 -10.57 -18.01
C GLY A 111 15.84 -11.53 -17.88
N LYS A 112 15.68 -12.67 -17.20
CA LYS A 112 16.70 -13.71 -17.06
C LYS A 112 16.38 -14.90 -17.96
N THR A 113 16.43 -14.72 -19.28
CA THR A 113 16.38 -15.86 -20.21
C THR A 113 17.62 -16.72 -19.98
N TYR A 114 17.42 -17.94 -19.48
CA TYR A 114 18.45 -18.95 -19.34
C TYR A 114 19.13 -19.21 -20.70
N SER A 115 20.43 -18.93 -20.80
CA SER A 115 21.27 -19.50 -21.85
C SER A 115 21.57 -20.97 -21.49
N PRO A 116 21.23 -21.96 -22.32
CA PRO A 116 21.62 -23.34 -22.06
C PRO A 116 23.15 -23.42 -22.17
N VAL A 117 23.80 -23.75 -21.05
CA VAL A 117 25.24 -24.03 -21.01
C VAL A 117 25.51 -25.25 -21.91
N ALA A 118 26.27 -25.04 -22.99
CA ALA A 118 26.77 -26.12 -23.83
C ALA A 118 27.61 -27.08 -22.98
N ARG A 119 27.12 -28.32 -22.83
CA ARG A 119 27.92 -29.42 -22.26
C ARG A 119 29.06 -29.71 -23.23
N LYS A 120 30.30 -29.45 -22.79
CA LYS A 120 31.49 -29.95 -23.45
C LYS A 120 31.69 -31.39 -22.95
N ASN A 121 31.57 -32.35 -23.85
CA ASN A 121 31.91 -33.75 -23.59
C ASN A 121 33.40 -33.87 -23.28
N SER A 122 33.75 -34.66 -22.27
CA SER A 122 35.06 -35.27 -22.06
C SER A 122 34.81 -36.65 -21.48
#